data_AF-A0A9E4V0M6-F1
#
_entry.id   AF-A0A9E4V0M6-F1
#
_cell.length_a   1.000
_cell.length_b   1.000
_cell.length_c   1.000
_cell.angle_alpha   90.00
_cell.angle_beta   90.00
_cell.angle_gamma   90.00
#
_symmetry.space_group_name_H-M   'P 1'
#
loop_
_entity.id
_entity.type
_entity.pdbx_description
1 polymer ?
#
loop_
_entity_poly.entity_id
_entity_poly.type
_entity_poly.pdbx_seq_one_letter_code
_entity_poly.pdbx_strand_id
1 'polypeptide(L)'
;LHGTYTYILQDADGQISDTHSIAAGLDYPAVGPEHALLRELGRATYTSVTDDQALEAFQLLSRMEGILPALESAHAVAEAVRRAPSMRPDQILLVNLSGRGDKDLDTVTNALGMGHELGAQEATEAS
;
A
#
# COMPACT_ATOMS: atom_id res chain seq x y z
N LEU A 1 18.65 -14.51 0.18
CA LEU A 1 17.47 -15.04 -0.55
C LEU A 1 17.56 -14.60 -2.01
N HIS A 2 17.11 -15.44 -2.96
CA HIS A 2 17.14 -15.13 -4.41
C HIS A 2 18.49 -14.56 -4.93
N GLY A 3 19.62 -15.11 -4.48
CA GLY A 3 20.96 -14.74 -4.95
C GLY A 3 21.54 -13.44 -4.40
N THR A 4 20.88 -12.78 -3.44
CA THR A 4 21.36 -11.52 -2.83
C THR A 4 21.40 -11.58 -1.30
N TYR A 5 22.32 -10.80 -0.70
CA TYR A 5 22.38 -10.54 0.73
C TYR A 5 21.55 -9.30 1.04
N THR A 6 20.47 -9.47 1.81
CA THR A 6 19.48 -8.43 2.08
C THR A 6 18.62 -8.79 3.30
N TYR A 7 17.79 -7.86 3.77
CA TYR A 7 16.80 -8.13 4.81
C TYR A 7 15.67 -9.01 4.27
N ILE A 8 15.31 -10.03 5.05
CA ILE A 8 14.25 -10.98 4.76
C ILE A 8 13.40 -11.21 6.00
N LEU A 9 12.12 -11.52 5.79
CA LEU A 9 11.24 -12.07 6.82
C LEU A 9 11.52 -13.57 6.92
N GLN A 10 12.06 -13.98 8.07
CA GLN A 10 12.40 -15.36 8.35
C GLN A 10 12.09 -15.70 9.81
N ASP A 11 11.83 -16.98 10.06
CA ASP A 11 11.65 -17.50 11.41
C ASP A 11 12.99 -17.69 12.13
N ALA A 12 12.92 -18.21 13.36
CA ALA A 12 14.09 -18.44 14.19
C ALA A 12 15.06 -19.49 13.60
N ASP A 13 14.56 -20.39 12.76
CA ASP A 13 15.34 -21.45 12.10
C ASP A 13 15.90 -20.99 10.73
N GLY A 14 15.68 -19.73 10.36
CA GLY A 14 16.15 -19.13 9.11
C GLY A 14 15.33 -19.53 7.89
N GLN A 15 14.12 -20.07 8.08
CA GLN A 15 13.18 -20.35 6.99
C GLN A 15 12.42 -19.08 6.63
N ILE A 16 12.12 -18.89 5.34
CA ILE A 16 11.33 -17.75 4.86
C ILE A 16 9.92 -17.83 5.43
N SER A 17 9.47 -16.76 6.07
CA SER A 17 8.11 -16.67 6.59
C SER A 17 7.13 -16.20 5.53
N ASP A 18 5.87 -16.59 5.68
CA ASP A 18 4.77 -16.10 4.84
C ASP A 18 4.53 -14.60 5.05
N THR A 19 4.18 -13.91 3.97
CA THR A 19 3.75 -12.51 3.99
C THR A 19 2.26 -12.39 3.70
N HIS A 20 1.69 -11.26 4.10
CA HIS A 20 0.33 -10.89 3.74
C HIS A 20 0.26 -9.38 3.56
N SER A 21 -0.37 -8.95 2.47
CA SER A 21 -0.66 -7.55 2.17
C SER A 21 -1.87 -7.51 1.23
N ILE A 22 -2.78 -6.54 1.43
CA ILE A 22 -3.88 -6.30 0.49
C ILE A 22 -3.38 -5.87 -0.89
N ALA A 23 -2.19 -5.25 -0.93
CA ALA A 23 -1.48 -4.88 -2.14
C ALA A 23 -0.55 -6.04 -2.56
N ALA A 24 -0.95 -6.79 -3.59
CA ALA A 24 -0.21 -7.96 -4.05
C ALA A 24 1.24 -7.62 -4.47
N GLY A 25 1.50 -6.41 -4.98
CA GLY A 25 2.85 -5.96 -5.34
C GLY A 25 3.78 -5.70 -4.15
N LEU A 26 3.27 -5.66 -2.92
CA LEU A 26 4.06 -5.55 -1.69
C LEU A 26 4.11 -6.85 -0.88
N ASP A 27 3.42 -7.89 -1.33
CA ASP A 27 3.38 -9.20 -0.68
C ASP A 27 4.64 -10.02 -1.02
N TYR A 28 5.78 -9.58 -0.47
CA TYR A 28 7.08 -10.18 -0.75
C TYR A 28 7.99 -10.17 0.49
N PRO A 29 8.58 -11.31 0.89
CA PRO A 29 9.29 -11.47 2.17
C PRO A 29 10.71 -10.89 2.16
N ALA A 30 11.10 -10.12 1.14
CA ALA A 30 12.45 -9.59 0.99
C ALA A 30 12.43 -8.13 0.53
N VAL A 31 13.56 -7.46 0.67
CA VAL A 31 13.78 -6.13 0.07
C VAL A 31 15.00 -6.14 -0.83
N GLY A 32 15.06 -5.26 -1.84
CA GLY A 32 16.25 -5.14 -2.68
C GLY A 32 17.51 -4.76 -1.87
N PRO A 33 18.71 -5.28 -2.22
CA PRO A 33 19.94 -5.06 -1.45
C PRO A 33 20.37 -3.58 -1.39
N GLU A 34 20.04 -2.79 -2.41
CA GLU A 34 20.30 -1.34 -2.38
C GLU A 34 19.49 -0.64 -1.29
N HIS A 35 18.23 -1.04 -1.07
CA HIS A 35 17.43 -0.51 0.03
C HIS A 35 17.96 -0.95 1.40
N ALA A 36 18.45 -2.18 1.52
CA ALA A 36 19.12 -2.65 2.73
C ALA A 36 20.34 -1.78 3.07
N LEU A 37 21.18 -1.50 2.07
CA LEU A 37 22.35 -0.63 2.22
C LEU A 37 21.95 0.82 2.59
N LEU A 38 20.98 1.41 1.88
CA LEU A 38 20.53 2.78 2.17
C LEU A 38 19.97 2.93 3.59
N ARG A 39 19.31 1.89 4.11
CA ARG A 39 18.88 1.82 5.51
C ARG A 39 20.06 1.79 6.47
N GLU A 40 21.04 0.90 6.22
CA GLU A 40 22.23 0.75 7.07
C GLU A 40 23.07 2.03 7.15
N LEU A 41 23.18 2.75 6.03
CA LEU A 41 23.85 4.05 5.97
C LEU A 41 23.03 5.19 6.60
N GLY A 42 21.80 4.94 7.05
CA GLY A 42 20.88 5.97 7.54
C GLY A 42 20.44 6.97 6.47
N ARG A 43 20.64 6.63 5.18
CA ARG A 43 20.34 7.51 4.04
C ARG A 43 18.87 7.48 3.64
N ALA A 44 18.18 6.38 3.93
CA ALA A 44 16.75 6.20 3.72
C ALA A 44 16.10 5.61 4.99
N THR A 45 14.87 6.03 5.27
CA THR A 45 14.06 5.52 6.39
C THR A 45 12.89 4.74 5.83
N TYR A 46 12.64 3.57 6.41
CA TYR A 46 11.59 2.64 6.00
C TYR A 46 10.54 2.58 7.12
N THR A 47 9.28 2.57 6.74
CA THR A 47 8.12 2.52 7.63
C THR A 47 7.12 1.50 7.09
N SER A 48 6.11 1.18 7.88
CA SER A 48 5.00 0.31 7.51
C SER A 48 3.69 1.09 7.48
N VAL A 49 2.77 0.60 6.65
CA VAL A 49 1.38 1.04 6.56
C VAL A 49 0.53 -0.22 6.57
N THR A 50 -0.59 -0.23 7.29
CA THR A 50 -1.51 -1.37 7.35
C THR A 50 -2.51 -1.34 6.19
N ASP A 51 -3.15 -2.48 5.91
CA ASP A 51 -4.17 -2.58 4.85
C ASP A 51 -5.29 -1.53 5.04
N ASP A 52 -5.80 -1.36 6.26
CA ASP A 52 -6.83 -0.36 6.57
C ASP A 52 -6.37 1.08 6.25
N GLN A 53 -5.12 1.41 6.57
CA GLN A 53 -4.55 2.73 6.28
C GLN A 53 -4.39 2.95 4.78
N ALA A 54 -3.97 1.92 4.04
CA ALA A 54 -3.89 1.98 2.59
C ALA A 54 -5.28 2.14 1.95
N LEU A 55 -6.30 1.43 2.44
CA LEU A 55 -7.69 1.57 1.99
C LEU A 55 -8.26 2.97 2.27
N GLU A 56 -7.99 3.53 3.45
CA GLU A 56 -8.39 4.90 3.77
C GLU A 56 -7.72 5.91 2.84
N ALA A 57 -6.43 5.75 2.59
CA ALA A 57 -5.67 6.64 1.70
C ALA A 57 -6.10 6.52 0.22
N PHE A 58 -6.40 5.30 -0.24
CA PHE A 58 -6.99 5.07 -1.57
C PHE A 58 -8.27 5.90 -1.71
N GLN A 59 -9.20 5.71 -0.78
CA GLN A 59 -10.49 6.40 -0.77
C GLN A 59 -10.34 7.91 -0.67
N LEU A 60 -9.41 8.39 0.17
CA LEU A 60 -9.12 9.81 0.34
C LEU A 60 -8.66 10.43 -0.98
N LEU A 61 -7.65 9.85 -1.64
CA LEU A 61 -7.11 10.40 -2.87
C LEU A 61 -8.15 10.38 -4.00
N SER A 62 -8.96 9.32 -4.05
CA SER A 62 -10.04 9.19 -5.04
C SER A 62 -11.14 10.24 -4.85
N ARG A 63 -11.56 10.51 -3.61
CA ARG A 63 -12.59 11.50 -3.33
C ARG A 63 -12.11 12.94 -3.46
N MET A 64 -10.87 13.21 -3.06
CA MET A 64 -10.34 14.57 -3.01
C MET A 64 -9.80 15.04 -4.36
N GLU A 65 -9.10 14.16 -5.08
CA GLU A 65 -8.35 14.52 -6.29
C GLU A 65 -8.88 13.81 -7.56
N GLY A 66 -9.85 12.91 -7.42
CA GLY A 66 -10.38 12.14 -8.56
C GLY A 66 -9.37 11.13 -9.13
N ILE A 67 -8.34 10.76 -8.35
CA ILE A 67 -7.30 9.83 -8.75
C ILE A 67 -7.54 8.49 -8.06
N LEU A 68 -7.59 7.42 -8.85
CA LEU A 68 -7.63 6.04 -8.35
C LEU A 68 -6.19 5.50 -8.27
N PRO A 69 -5.53 5.51 -7.10
CA PRO A 69 -4.16 5.00 -6.97
C PRO A 69 -4.15 3.47 -6.96
N ALA A 70 -3.06 2.85 -7.41
CA ALA A 70 -2.83 1.43 -7.08
C ALA A 70 -2.74 1.24 -5.55
N LEU A 71 -3.12 0.06 -5.03
CA LEU A 71 -3.04 -0.20 -3.59
C LEU A 71 -1.60 -0.08 -3.05
N GLU A 72 -0.58 -0.41 -3.86
CA GLU A 72 0.82 -0.18 -3.51
C GLU A 72 1.14 1.32 -3.38
N SER A 73 0.60 2.14 -4.27
CA SER A 73 0.75 3.60 -4.21
C SER A 73 -0.01 4.20 -3.01
N ALA A 74 -1.16 3.65 -2.67
CA ALA A 74 -1.96 4.10 -1.53
C ALA A 74 -1.20 3.96 -0.20
N HIS A 75 -0.29 2.99 -0.06
CA HIS A 75 0.60 2.90 1.10
C HIS A 75 1.49 4.15 1.23
N ALA A 76 2.06 4.63 0.12
CA ALA A 76 2.88 5.84 0.14
C ALA A 76 2.05 7.10 0.45
N VAL A 77 0.80 7.15 -0.04
CA VAL A 77 -0.14 8.24 0.26
C VAL A 77 -0.55 8.23 1.73
N ALA A 78 -0.82 7.08 2.31
CA ALA A 78 -1.15 6.95 3.74
C ALA A 78 -0.01 7.49 4.63
N GLU A 79 1.23 7.12 4.31
CA GLU A 79 2.41 7.65 5.01
C GLU A 79 2.53 9.18 4.83
N ALA A 80 2.25 9.68 3.62
CA ALA A 80 2.31 11.11 3.35
C ALA A 80 1.28 11.89 4.17
N VAL A 81 0.03 11.41 4.24
CA VAL A 81 -1.06 12.00 5.04
C VAL A 81 -0.69 12.00 6.52
N ARG A 82 -0.07 10.92 7.01
CA ARG A 82 0.39 10.80 8.40
C ARG A 82 1.56 11.73 8.71
N ARG A 83 2.50 11.91 7.77
CA ARG A 83 3.74 12.67 7.96
C ARG A 83 3.55 14.18 7.79
N ALA A 84 2.75 14.60 6.81
CA ALA A 84 2.60 16.00 6.43
C ALA A 84 2.26 16.95 7.61
N PRO A 85 1.39 16.59 8.58
CA PRO A 85 1.08 17.47 9.72
C PRO A 85 2.28 17.77 10.64
N SER A 86 3.31 16.93 10.63
CA SER A 86 4.53 17.13 11.42
C SER A 86 5.61 17.94 10.68
N MET A 87 5.40 18.20 9.38
CA MET A 87 6.33 18.96 8.55
C MET A 87 6.08 20.46 8.70
N ARG A 88 7.12 21.25 8.45
CA ARG A 88 6.95 22.70 8.37
C ARG A 88 6.18 23.08 7.09
N PRO A 89 5.43 24.19 7.09
CA PRO A 89 4.64 24.61 5.92
C PRO A 89 5.44 24.86 4.64
N ASP A 90 6.74 25.12 4.74
CA ASP A 90 7.64 25.37 3.61
C ASP A 90 8.24 24.09 3.01
N GLN A 91 8.07 22.94 3.67
CA GLN A 91 8.61 21.67 3.19
C GLN A 91 7.70 21.07 2.11
N ILE A 92 8.33 20.58 1.04
CA ILE A 92 7.63 19.92 -0.06
C ILE A 92 7.78 18.40 0.13
N LEU A 93 6.66 17.68 0.05
CA LEU A 93 6.63 16.23 0.04
C LEU A 93 6.30 15.75 -1.38
N LEU A 94 7.17 14.91 -1.95
CA LEU A 94 6.93 14.26 -3.24
C LEU A 94 6.57 12.80 -2.98
N VAL A 95 5.42 12.37 -3.51
CA VAL A 95 4.94 10.99 -3.42
C VAL A 95 5.02 10.36 -4.81
N ASN A 96 5.61 9.17 -4.90
CA ASN A 96 5.60 8.40 -6.14
C ASN A 96 4.29 7.61 -6.25
N LEU A 97 3.41 8.02 -7.17
CA LEU A 97 2.24 7.24 -7.56
C LEU A 97 2.67 6.23 -8.64
N SER A 98 3.17 5.09 -8.17
CA SER A 98 3.77 4.04 -9.01
C SER A 98 2.80 3.40 -10.00
N GLY A 99 1.49 3.49 -9.76
CA GLY A 99 0.48 2.89 -10.62
C GLY A 99 -0.93 3.41 -10.40
N ARG A 100 -1.80 3.03 -11.33
CA ARG A 100 -3.25 3.29 -11.29
C ARG A 100 -4.03 2.09 -10.74
N GLY A 101 -5.11 2.37 -10.02
CA GLY A 101 -5.90 1.40 -9.25
C GLY A 101 -7.01 0.68 -10.00
N ASP A 102 -7.10 0.77 -11.33
CA ASP A 102 -8.19 0.13 -12.11
C ASP A 102 -8.30 -1.37 -11.81
N LYS A 103 -7.17 -2.03 -11.54
CA LYS A 103 -7.10 -3.48 -11.28
C LYS A 103 -7.46 -3.85 -9.84
N ASP A 104 -7.43 -2.86 -8.95
CA ASP A 104 -7.61 -3.05 -7.51
C ASP A 104 -9.05 -2.79 -7.06
N LEU A 105 -9.91 -2.30 -7.95
CA LEU A 105 -11.29 -1.92 -7.63
C LEU A 105 -12.09 -3.07 -7.02
N ASP A 106 -11.97 -4.28 -7.55
CA ASP A 106 -12.68 -5.45 -7.00
C ASP A 106 -12.19 -5.77 -5.58
N THR A 107 -10.87 -5.74 -5.36
CA THR A 107 -10.27 -5.96 -4.04
C THR A 107 -10.74 -4.91 -3.04
N VAL A 108 -10.71 -3.63 -3.42
CA VAL A 108 -11.16 -2.51 -2.58
C VAL A 108 -12.65 -2.61 -2.28
N THR A 109 -13.49 -2.86 -3.29
CA THR A 109 -14.95 -2.97 -3.14
C THR A 109 -15.32 -4.10 -2.20
N ASN A 110 -14.65 -5.25 -2.31
CA ASN A 110 -14.85 -6.39 -1.42
C ASN A 110 -14.36 -6.08 0.01
N ALA A 111 -13.18 -5.48 0.17
CA ALA A 111 -12.63 -5.11 1.47
C ALA A 111 -13.50 -4.08 2.22
N LEU A 112 -14.16 -3.18 1.48
CA LEU A 112 -15.07 -2.18 2.03
C LEU A 112 -16.51 -2.69 2.23
N GLY A 113 -16.79 -3.96 1.88
CA GLY A 113 -18.13 -4.54 2.01
C GLY A 113 -19.15 -4.03 0.99
N MET A 114 -18.72 -3.31 -0.06
CA MET A 114 -19.59 -2.72 -1.08
C MET A 114 -20.07 -3.76 -2.13
N GLY A 115 -19.43 -4.93 -2.20
CA GLY A 115 -19.78 -5.99 -3.15
C GLY A 115 -21.18 -6.59 -2.98
N HIS A 116 -21.80 -6.45 -1.81
CA HIS A 116 -23.15 -6.97 -1.54
C HIS A 116 -24.27 -5.96 -1.85
N GLU A 117 -23.94 -4.67 -2.03
CA GLU A 117 -24.94 -3.61 -2.30
C GLU A 117 -25.25 -3.47 -3.81
N LEU A 118 -24.27 -3.72 -4.67
CA LEU A 118 -24.44 -3.64 -6.13
C LEU A 118 -25.31 -4.77 -6.69
N GLY A 119 -25.19 -5.98 -6.16
CA GLY A 119 -26.06 -7.11 -6.55
C GLY A 119 -27.52 -6.96 -6.09
N ALA A 120 -27.76 -6.18 -5.02
CA ALA A 120 -29.10 -5.89 -4.53
C ALA A 120 -29.81 -4.82 -5.39
N GLN A 121 -29.07 -3.88 -5.98
CA GLN A 121 -29.62 -2.87 -6.89
C GLN A 121 -30.04 -3.48 -8.23
N GLU A 122 -29.25 -4.40 -8.80
CA GLU A 122 -29.63 -5.11 -10.05
C GLU A 122 -30.87 -6.00 -9.88
N ALA A 123 -31.06 -6.62 -8.71
CA ALA A 123 -32.24 -7.43 -8.41
C ALA A 123 -33.53 -6.60 -8.24
N THR A 124 -33.40 -5.32 -7.87
CA THR A 124 -34.54 -4.43 -7.63
C THR A 124 -35.03 -3.77 -8.92
N GLU A 125 -34.17 -3.59 -9.93
CA GLU A 125 -34.57 -3.08 -11.26
C GLU A 125 -35.12 -4.15 -12.21
N ALA A 126 -34.94 -5.44 -11.87
CA ALA A 126 -35.43 -6.58 -12.66
C ALA A 126 -36.80 -7.14 -12.20
N SER A 127 -37.49 -6.47 -11.27
CA SER A 127 -38.79 -6.89 -10.71
C SER A 127 -39.94 -5.94 -11.05
#